data_AF-A0A7Y5PVY8-F1
#
_entry.id   AF-A0A7Y5PVY8-F1
#
_cell.length_a   1.000
_cell.length_b   1.000
_cell.length_c   1.000
_cell.angle_alpha   90.00
_cell.angle_beta   90.00
_cell.angle_gamma   90.00
#
_symmetry.space_group_name_H-M   'P 1'
#
loop_
_entity.id
_entity.type
_entity.pdbx_description
1 polymer ?
#
loop_
_entity_poly.entity_id
_entity_poly.type
_entity_poly.pdbx_seq_one_letter_code
_entity_poly.pdbx_strand_id
1 'polypeptide(L)' 'EPDERELLVLRDLQGLSGAEVAALLGIGLAAQKSRLHRARLRLAIEVRRRMGSEASQ' A
#
# COMPACT_ATOMS: atom_id res chain seq x y z
N GLU A 1 -9.69 -10.06 -5.11
CA GLU A 1 -8.97 -9.43 -3.98
C GLU A 1 -8.36 -8.13 -4.48
N PRO A 2 -8.68 -6.94 -3.93
CA PRO A 2 -8.09 -5.67 -4.37
C PRO A 2 -6.57 -5.70 -4.37
N ASP A 3 -5.97 -5.11 -5.40
CA ASP A 3 -4.52 -5.06 -5.60
C ASP A 3 -3.86 -4.21 -4.50
N GLU A 4 -2.72 -4.68 -4.00
CA GLU A 4 -1.91 -3.94 -3.02
C GLU A 4 -1.48 -2.58 -3.56
N ARG A 5 -1.23 -2.51 -4.87
CA ARG A 5 -0.94 -1.24 -5.55
C ARG A 5 -2.10 -0.26 -5.42
N GLU A 6 -3.33 -0.72 -5.59
CA GLU A 6 -4.52 0.12 -5.56
C GLU A 6 -4.74 0.72 -4.16
N LEU A 7 -4.56 -0.10 -3.12
CA LEU A 7 -4.59 0.37 -1.71
C LEU A 7 -3.55 1.47 -1.44
N LEU A 8 -2.32 1.30 -1.93
CA LEU A 8 -1.24 2.27 -1.77
C LEU A 8 -1.53 3.56 -2.53
N VAL A 9 -2.00 3.47 -3.78
CA VAL A 9 -2.33 4.65 -4.58
C VAL A 9 -3.42 5.47 -3.91
N LEU A 10 -4.53 4.83 -3.53
CA LEU A 10 -5.67 5.54 -2.95
C LEU A 10 -5.33 6.16 -1.58
N ARG A 11 -4.60 5.44 -0.72
CA ARG A 11 -4.27 5.93 0.64
C ARG A 11 -3.07 6.85 0.69
N ASP A 12 -1.97 6.46 0.06
CA ASP A 12 -0.66 7.10 0.24
C ASP A 12 -0.37 8.17 -0.82
N LEU A 13 -0.96 8.06 -2.03
CA LEU A 13 -0.77 9.05 -3.10
C LEU A 13 -1.95 10.00 -3.26
N GLN A 14 -3.18 9.49 -3.19
CA GLN A 14 -4.40 10.29 -3.37
C GLN A 14 -4.99 10.79 -2.04
N GLY A 15 -4.56 10.25 -0.90
CA GLY A 15 -4.93 10.74 0.43
C GLY A 15 -6.35 10.42 0.91
N LEU A 16 -7.15 9.62 0.19
CA LEU A 16 -8.50 9.22 0.61
C LEU A 16 -8.44 8.51 1.95
N SER A 17 -9.37 8.71 2.89
CA SER A 17 -9.42 8.03 4.18
C SER A 17 -9.52 6.50 4.08
N GLY A 18 -9.18 5.79 5.15
CA GLY A 18 -9.33 4.32 5.20
C GLY A 18 -10.77 3.85 4.98
N ALA A 19 -11.76 4.63 5.40
CA ALA A 19 -13.18 4.32 5.22
C ALA A 19 -13.62 4.51 3.75
N GLU A 20 -13.20 5.60 3.10
CA GLU A 20 -13.47 5.83 1.68
C GLU A 20 -12.84 4.74 0.80
N VAL A 21 -11.59 4.35 1.09
CA VAL A 21 -10.92 3.27 0.37
C VAL A 21 -11.59 1.91 0.61
N ALA A 22 -12.03 1.63 1.84
CA ALA A 22 -12.77 0.40 2.14
C ALA A 22 -14.08 0.32 1.35
N ALA A 23 -14.85 1.42 1.31
CA ALA A 23 -16.07 1.52 0.53
C ALA A 23 -15.82 1.38 -0.97
N LEU A 24 -14.82 2.08 -1.51
CA LEU A 24 -14.47 2.06 -2.94
C LEU A 24 -14.07 0.66 -3.43
N LEU A 25 -13.33 -0.09 -2.59
CA LEU A 25 -12.84 -1.43 -2.92
C LEU A 25 -13.79 -2.56 -2.52
N GLY A 26 -14.95 -2.25 -1.94
CA GLY A 26 -15.93 -3.24 -1.50
C GLY A 26 -15.40 -4.18 -0.40
N ILE A 27 -14.51 -3.68 0.48
CA ILE A 27 -13.92 -4.45 1.58
C ILE A 27 -14.24 -3.82 2.94
N GLY A 28 -14.15 -4.61 4.01
CA GLY A 28 -14.28 -4.08 5.37
C GLY A 28 -13.08 -3.23 5.79
N LEU A 29 -13.29 -2.24 6.67
CA LEU A 29 -12.24 -1.36 7.18
C LEU A 29 -11.07 -2.13 7.85
N ALA A 30 -11.36 -3.23 8.54
CA ALA A 30 -10.32 -4.10 9.11
C ALA A 30 -9.47 -4.79 8.03
N ALA A 31 -10.10 -5.25 6.94
CA ALA A 31 -9.40 -5.83 5.80
C ALA A 31 -8.56 -4.77 5.09
N GLN A 32 -9.10 -3.56 4.90
CA GLN A 32 -8.39 -2.42 4.34
C GLN A 32 -7.10 -2.10 5.13
N LYS A 33 -7.21 -1.96 6.47
CA LYS A 33 -6.07 -1.66 7.34
C LYS A 33 -4.99 -2.75 7.28
N SER A 34 -5.39 -4.02 7.44
CA SER A 34 -4.44 -5.14 7.47
C SER A 34 -3.74 -5.34 6.13
N ARG A 35 -4.44 -5.19 4.99
CA ARG A 35 -3.87 -5.27 3.65
C ARG A 35 -2.92 -4.10 3.37
N LEU A 36 -3.32 -2.87 3.68
CA LEU A 36 -2.48 -1.68 3.50
C LEU A 36 -1.16 -1.79 4.27
N HIS A 37 -1.20 -2.28 5.52
CA HIS A 37 0.02 -2.47 6.31
C HIS A 37 1.00 -3.44 5.62
N ARG A 38 0.51 -4.60 5.16
CA ARG A 38 1.34 -5.58 4.44
C ARG A 38 1.87 -5.02 3.13
N ALA A 39 1.05 -4.28 2.37
CA ALA A 39 1.46 -3.63 1.14
C ALA A 39 2.62 -2.63 1.38
N ARG A 40 2.52 -1.80 2.44
CA ARG A 40 3.59 -0.87 2.83
C ARG A 40 4.87 -1.57 3.27
N LEU A 41 4.78 -2.67 4.01
CA LEU A 41 5.97 -3.45 4.40
C LEU A 41 6.70 -4.01 3.17
N ARG A 42 5.95 -4.58 2.21
CA ARG A 42 6.53 -5.10 0.95
C ARG A 42 7.16 -3.99 0.12
N LEU A 43 6.47 -2.85 -0.01
CA LEU A 43 7.01 -1.68 -0.70
C LEU A 43 8.30 -1.17 -0.03
N ALA A 44 8.34 -1.09 1.30
CA ALA A 44 9.52 -0.65 2.03
C ALA A 44 10.72 -1.57 1.82
N ILE A 45 10.50 -2.89 1.80
CA ILE A 45 11.56 -3.88 1.47
C ILE A 45 12.09 -3.63 0.06
N GLU A 46 11.19 -3.47 -0.91
CA GLU A 46 11.57 -3.27 -2.31
C GLU A 46 12.32 -1.96 -2.54
N VAL A 47 11.85 -0.86 -1.93
CA VAL A 47 12.52 0.44 -2.00
C VAL A 47 13.92 0.36 -1.42
N ARG A 48 14.09 -0.26 -0.24
CA ARG A 48 15.42 -0.44 0.36
C ARG A 48 16.33 -1.30 -0.52
N ARG A 49 15.80 -2.38 -1.12
CA ARG A 49 16.55 -3.23 -2.04
C ARG A 49 17.07 -2.42 -3.23
N ARG A 50 16.23 -1.60 -3.85
CA ARG A 50 16.60 -0.74 -4.99
C ARG A 50 17.61 0.32 -4.60
N MET A 51 17.37 1.05 -3.52
CA MET A 51 18.30 2.07 -3.04
C MET A 51 19.67 1.48 -2.67
N GLY A 52 19.72 0.27 -2.09
CA GLY A 52 20.98 -0.43 -1.82
C GLY A 52 21.70 -0.89 -3.09
N SER A 53 20.96 -1.30 -4.13
CA SER A 53 21.53 -1.68 -5.43
C SER A 53 22.01 -0.49 -6.26
N GLU A 54 21.41 0.69 -6.08
CA GLU A 54 21.84 1.95 -6.71
C GLU A 54 23.12 2.49 -6.05
N ALA A 55 23.29 2.31 -4.74
CA ALA A 55 24.50 2.73 -4.04
C ALA A 55 25.75 1.88 -4.36
N SER A 56 25.58 0.73 -5.03
CA SER A 56 26.67 -0.18 -5.41
C SER A 56 27.05 -0.08 -6.90
N GLN A 57 26.38 0.77 -7.67
CA GLN A 57 26.65 1.07 -9.08
C GLN A 57 27.41 2.40 -9.21
#